data_AF-A0A7L1QLP2-F1
#
_entry.id   AF-A0A7L1QLP2-F1
#
_cell.length_a   1.000
_cell.length_b   1.000
_cell.length_c   1.000
_cell.angle_alpha   90.00
_cell.angle_beta   90.00
_cell.angle_gamma   90.00
#
_symmetry.space_group_name_H-M   'P 1'
#
loop_
_entity.id
_entity.type
_entity.pdbx_description
1 polymer ?
#
loop_
_entity_poly.entity_id
_entity_poly.type
_entity_poly.pdbx_seq_one_letter_code
_entity_poly.pdbx_strand_id
1 'polypeptide(L)'
;EKSYKCSECGKSFNHSSNLIRHRRIHTGERPYKEPPKCLVCKKTFTQRSHLKAHWRLHTGERPYRCEKCDKCFSDSSNLSQHQRTHTGEKPYRCEKCEKSFSRKSRLTQH
;
A
#
# COMPACT_ATOMS: atom_id res chain seq x y z
N GLU A 1 9.24 0.77 -22.73
CA GLU A 1 8.77 1.23 -21.41
C GLU A 1 9.70 2.34 -20.91
N LYS A 2 9.24 3.59 -20.79
CA LYS A 2 10.10 4.70 -20.33
C LYS A 2 10.16 4.68 -18.80
N SER A 3 11.36 4.49 -18.26
CA SER A 3 11.63 4.51 -16.82
C SER A 3 12.27 5.84 -16.42
N TYR A 4 11.78 6.43 -15.33
CA TYR A 4 12.30 7.65 -14.71
C TYR A 4 13.15 7.28 -13.49
N LYS A 5 14.46 7.51 -13.57
CA LYS A 5 15.42 7.11 -12.52
C LYS A 5 15.73 8.28 -11.58
N CYS A 6 15.74 8.01 -10.28
CA CYS A 6 16.24 8.93 -9.26
C CYS A 6 17.78 8.94 -9.29
N SER A 7 18.39 10.10 -9.45
CA SER A 7 19.84 10.27 -9.44
C SER A 7 20.47 10.00 -8.06
N GLU A 8 19.74 10.27 -6.99
CA GLU A 8 20.26 10.23 -5.62
C GLU A 8 20.29 8.82 -5.01
N CYS A 9 19.34 7.95 -5.39
CA CYS A 9 19.26 6.58 -4.85
C CYS A 9 19.08 5.49 -5.92
N GLY A 10 19.13 5.85 -7.20
CA GLY A 10 19.04 4.91 -8.32
C GLY A 10 17.66 4.28 -8.56
N LYS A 11 16.64 4.56 -7.72
CA LYS A 11 15.29 3.98 -7.85
C LYS A 11 14.61 4.40 -9.15
N SER A 12 13.96 3.44 -9.80
CA SER A 12 13.26 3.61 -11.08
C SER A 12 11.76 3.68 -10.88
N PHE A 13 11.09 4.57 -11.63
CA PHE A 13 9.65 4.79 -11.59
C PHE A 13 9.07 4.76 -13.00
N ASN A 14 7.87 4.21 -13.14
CA ASN A 14 7.14 4.15 -14.42
C ASN A 14 6.49 5.47 -14.85
N HIS A 15 6.37 6.45 -13.93
CA HIS A 15 5.82 7.77 -14.21
C HIS A 15 6.68 8.88 -13.61
N SER A 16 6.83 9.99 -14.34
CA SER A 16 7.58 11.17 -13.90
C SER A 16 7.01 11.76 -12.60
N SER A 17 5.69 11.80 -12.45
CA SER A 17 5.01 12.27 -11.25
C SER A 17 5.38 11.44 -10.01
N ASN A 18 5.61 10.14 -10.16
CA ASN A 18 6.07 9.27 -9.09
C ASN A 18 7.52 9.58 -8.70
N LEU A 19 8.40 9.83 -9.68
CA LEU A 19 9.77 10.27 -9.41
C LEU A 19 9.82 11.63 -8.70
N ILE A 20 9.05 12.61 -9.17
CA ILE A 20 8.97 13.94 -8.54
C ILE A 20 8.51 13.82 -7.08
N ARG A 21 7.45 13.03 -6.83
CA ARG A 21 6.98 12.77 -5.47
C ARG A 21 8.03 12.06 -4.62
N HIS A 22 8.77 11.12 -5.20
CA HIS A 22 9.83 10.39 -4.51
C HIS A 22 11.00 11.30 -4.10
N ARG A 23 11.42 12.23 -4.97
CA ARG A 23 12.54 13.15 -4.69
C ARG A 23 12.33 13.99 -3.42
N ARG A 24 11.07 14.24 -3.03
CA ARG A 24 10.72 14.94 -1.78
C ARG A 24 11.25 14.26 -0.53
N ILE A 25 11.53 12.95 -0.60
CA ILE A 25 12.14 12.20 0.52
C ILE A 25 13.58 12.67 0.74
N HIS A 26 14.29 13.02 -0.33
CA HIS A 26 15.68 13.47 -0.23
C HIS A 26 15.78 14.98 -0.03
N THR A 27 14.97 15.76 -0.74
CA THR A 27 15.00 17.23 -0.65
C THR A 27 14.30 17.76 0.61
N GLY A 28 13.49 16.95 1.28
CA GLY A 28 12.64 17.39 2.39
C GLY A 28 11.52 18.35 1.97
N GLU A 29 11.34 18.58 0.67
CA GLU A 29 10.34 19.51 0.13
C GLU A 29 8.93 19.12 0.57
N ARG A 30 8.21 20.07 1.16
CA ARG A 30 6.82 19.93 1.60
C ARG A 30 5.90 20.66 0.62
N PRO A 31 5.22 19.94 -0.29
CA PRO A 31 4.42 20.56 -1.36
C PRO A 31 3.19 21.30 -0.85
N TYR A 32 2.75 20.94 0.35
CA TYR A 32 1.60 21.52 1.01
C TYR A 32 2.10 22.34 2.19
N LYS A 33 1.59 23.58 2.31
CA LYS A 33 1.86 24.45 3.48
C LYS A 33 1.50 23.75 4.79
N GLU A 34 0.39 23.02 4.80
CA GLU A 34 0.04 22.08 5.86
C GLU A 34 -0.10 20.65 5.33
N PRO A 35 0.43 19.63 6.04
CA PRO A 35 0.22 18.24 5.66
C PRO A 35 -1.26 17.86 5.83
N PRO A 36 -1.85 17.11 4.88
CA PRO A 36 -3.18 16.53 5.05
C PRO A 36 -3.28 15.82 6.41
N LYS A 37 -4.23 16.24 7.25
CA LYS A 37 -4.41 15.72 8.60
C LYS A 37 -5.80 15.15 8.81
N CYS A 38 -5.90 14.06 9.56
CA CYS A 38 -7.16 13.53 10.02
C CYS A 38 -7.70 14.44 11.13
N LEU A 39 -8.91 14.95 10.98
CA LEU A 39 -9.50 15.84 11.99
C LEU A 39 -9.92 15.08 13.26
N VAL A 40 -10.16 13.78 13.15
CA VAL A 40 -10.56 12.89 14.26
C VAL A 40 -9.36 12.49 15.12
N CYS A 41 -8.34 11.86 14.54
CA CYS A 41 -7.18 11.35 15.29
C CYS A 41 -5.90 12.18 15.15
N LYS A 42 -5.96 13.35 14.49
CA LYS A 42 -4.83 14.28 14.26
C LYS A 42 -3.63 13.71 13.49
N LYS A 43 -3.70 12.47 12.99
CA LYS A 43 -2.65 11.85 12.17
C LYS A 43 -2.43 12.62 10.86
N THR A 44 -1.18 12.85 10.51
CA THR A 44 -0.77 13.56 9.27
C THR A 44 -0.34 12.59 8.18
N PHE A 45 -0.49 13.01 6.92
CA PHE A 45 -0.21 12.22 5.73
C PHE A 45 0.61 13.02 4.73
N THR A 46 1.47 12.34 3.97
CA THR A 46 2.25 12.96 2.89
C THR A 46 1.43 13.17 1.61
N GLN A 47 0.26 12.54 1.51
CA GLN A 47 -0.61 12.57 0.33
C GLN A 47 -2.09 12.61 0.73
N ARG A 48 -2.91 13.37 -0.01
CA ARG A 48 -4.35 13.45 0.22
C ARG A 48 -5.08 12.12 0.00
N SER A 49 -4.64 11.32 -0.97
CA SER A 49 -5.18 9.98 -1.22
C SER A 49 -5.05 9.05 -0.02
N HIS A 50 -3.92 9.12 0.69
CA HIS A 50 -3.70 8.33 1.91
C HIS A 50 -4.60 8.79 3.06
N LEU A 51 -4.83 10.11 3.22
CA LEU A 51 -5.81 10.62 4.18
C LEU A 51 -7.23 10.13 3.84
N LYS A 52 -7.64 10.16 2.57
CA LYS A 52 -8.95 9.66 2.13
C LYS A 52 -9.11 8.17 2.43
N ALA A 53 -8.10 7.36 2.14
CA ALA A 53 -8.12 5.94 2.48
C ALA A 53 -8.17 5.71 4.00
N HIS A 54 -7.42 6.49 4.78
CA HIS A 54 -7.43 6.43 6.24
C HIS A 54 -8.80 6.77 6.84
N TRP A 55 -9.52 7.73 6.26
CA TRP A 55 -10.86 8.13 6.73
C TRP A 55 -11.85 6.95 6.77
N ARG A 56 -11.68 5.94 5.92
CA ARG A 56 -12.48 4.72 5.93
C ARG A 56 -12.40 3.95 7.26
N LEU A 57 -11.33 4.13 8.04
CA LEU A 57 -11.20 3.56 9.38
C LEU A 57 -12.14 4.21 10.39
N HIS A 58 -12.51 5.49 10.18
CA HIS A 58 -13.42 6.21 11.05
C HIS A 58 -14.89 6.01 10.63
N THR A 59 -15.16 5.97 9.33
CA THR A 59 -16.52 5.81 8.81
C THR A 59 -16.98 4.35 8.77
N GLY A 60 -16.06 3.39 8.86
CA GLY A 60 -16.35 1.97 8.64
C GLY A 60 -16.63 1.63 7.17
N GLU A 61 -16.37 2.54 6.23
CA GLU A 61 -16.58 2.31 4.81
C GLU A 61 -15.69 1.17 4.30
N ARG A 62 -16.31 0.15 3.69
CA ARG A 62 -15.62 -1.02 3.16
C ARG A 62 -16.04 -1.23 1.69
N PRO A 63 -15.49 -0.44 0.76
CA PRO A 63 -15.97 -0.42 -0.62
C PRO A 63 -15.57 -1.67 -1.43
N TYR A 64 -14.63 -2.47 -0.93
CA TYR A 64 -14.11 -3.64 -1.66
C TYR A 64 -14.79 -4.92 -1.17
N ARG A 65 -15.75 -5.43 -1.93
CA ARG A 65 -16.50 -6.64 -1.59
C ARG A 65 -15.85 -7.90 -2.17
N CYS A 66 -15.81 -8.97 -1.39
CA CYS A 66 -15.49 -10.29 -1.88
C CYS A 66 -16.74 -10.95 -2.49
N GLU A 67 -16.67 -11.27 -3.78
CA GLU A 67 -17.78 -11.91 -4.50
C GLU A 67 -18.04 -13.37 -4.06
N LYS A 68 -17.08 -14.00 -3.38
CA LYS A 68 -17.20 -15.41 -2.94
C LYS A 68 -17.81 -15.59 -1.54
N CYS A 69 -17.74 -14.60 -0.66
CA CYS A 69 -18.21 -14.75 0.72
C CYS A 69 -18.74 -13.46 1.37
N ASP A 70 -19.14 -12.48 0.55
CA ASP A 70 -19.74 -11.19 0.94
C ASP A 70 -18.92 -10.30 1.89
N LYS A 71 -17.72 -10.75 2.31
CA LYS A 71 -16.83 -9.96 3.17
C LYS A 71 -16.36 -8.71 2.45
N CYS A 72 -16.60 -7.55 3.06
CA CYS A 72 -16.11 -6.27 2.56
C CYS A 72 -14.76 -5.89 3.19
N PHE A 73 -13.97 -5.05 2.53
CA PHE A 73 -12.66 -4.55 2.98
C PHE A 73 -12.54 -3.05 2.70
N SER A 74 -11.74 -2.34 3.51
CA SER A 74 -11.47 -0.90 3.36
C SER A 74 -10.37 -0.58 2.35
N ASP A 75 -9.58 -1.59 1.95
CA ASP A 75 -8.46 -1.51 1.01
C ASP A 75 -8.52 -2.70 0.02
N SER A 76 -8.26 -2.43 -1.26
CA SER A 76 -8.22 -3.45 -2.32
C SER A 76 -7.12 -4.46 -2.08
N SER A 77 -5.97 -4.04 -1.53
CA SER A 77 -4.84 -4.95 -1.24
C SER A 77 -5.24 -6.03 -0.23
N ASN A 78 -6.07 -5.65 0.75
CA ASN A 78 -6.62 -6.57 1.74
C ASN A 78 -7.63 -7.53 1.12
N LEU A 79 -8.48 -7.06 0.19
CA LEU A 79 -9.38 -7.92 -0.57
C LEU A 79 -8.59 -8.93 -1.41
N SER A 80 -7.60 -8.51 -2.19
CA SER A 80 -6.78 -9.41 -3.01
C SER A 80 -6.07 -10.47 -2.18
N GLN A 81 -5.54 -10.09 -1.01
CA GLN A 81 -4.95 -11.02 -0.09
C GLN A 81 -5.97 -12.00 0.51
N HIS A 82 -7.17 -11.52 0.84
CA HIS A 82 -8.26 -12.37 1.29
C HIS A 82 -8.71 -13.34 0.21
N GLN A 83 -8.77 -12.94 -1.06
CA GLN A 83 -9.14 -13.84 -2.15
C GLN A 83 -8.24 -15.08 -2.24
N ARG A 84 -6.98 -14.98 -1.81
CA ARG A 84 -6.07 -16.15 -1.70
C ARG A 84 -6.55 -17.21 -0.72
N THR A 85 -7.40 -16.86 0.25
CA THR A 85 -8.00 -17.86 1.15
C THR A 85 -9.06 -18.72 0.46
N HIS A 86 -9.62 -18.24 -0.65
CA HIS A 86 -10.54 -19.03 -1.47
C HIS A 86 -9.83 -19.86 -2.54
N THR A 87 -8.70 -19.37 -3.08
CA THR A 87 -7.95 -20.08 -4.12
C THR A 87 -6.89 -21.02 -3.54
N GLY A 88 -6.50 -20.84 -2.28
CA GLY A 88 -5.38 -21.55 -1.68
C GLY A 88 -4.00 -21.07 -2.15
N GLU A 89 -3.93 -19.98 -2.91
CA GLU A 89 -2.67 -19.45 -3.46
C GLU A 89 -1.68 -19.06 -2.34
N LYS A 90 -0.46 -19.59 -2.45
CA LYS A 90 0.64 -19.35 -1.51
C LYS A 90 1.90 -18.91 -2.26
N PRO A 91 1.96 -17.66 -2.75
CA PRO A 91 3.02 -17.23 -3.65
C PRO A 91 4.38 -17.01 -2.98
N TYR A 92 4.43 -17.02 -1.64
CA TYR A 92 5.67 -16.76 -0.90
C TYR A 92 6.26 -18.07 -0.39
N ARG A 93 7.30 -18.58 -1.05
CA ARG A 93 8.00 -19.82 -0.68
C ARG A 93 9.23 -19.51 0.18
N CYS A 94 9.43 -20.30 1.23
CA CYS A 94 10.68 -20.33 1.99
C CYS A 94 11.71 -21.14 1.22
N GLU A 95 12.85 -20.55 0.88
CA GLU A 95 13.90 -21.24 0.11
C GLU A 95 14.62 -22.32 0.93
N LYS A 96 14.58 -22.23 2.26
CA LYS A 96 15.28 -23.18 3.15
C LYS A 96 14.52 -24.47 3.40
N CYS A 97 13.19 -24.41 3.51
CA CYS A 97 12.35 -25.57 3.84
C CYS A 97 11.13 -25.74 2.92
N GLU A 98 11.08 -24.97 1.84
CA GLU A 98 10.06 -25.02 0.78
C GLU A 98 8.62 -24.73 1.20
N LYS A 99 8.38 -24.45 2.49
CA LYS A 99 7.05 -24.05 2.98
C LYS A 99 6.57 -22.79 2.29
N SER A 100 5.33 -22.84 1.82
CA SER A 100 4.70 -21.73 1.10
C SER A 100 3.65 -21.02 1.95
N PHE A 101 3.56 -19.70 1.81
CA PHE A 101 2.71 -18.82 2.59
C PHE A 101 1.87 -17.92 1.70
N SER A 102 0.66 -17.58 2.15
CA SER A 102 -0.25 -16.65 1.44
C SER A 102 0.07 -15.17 1.66
N ARG A 103 0.89 -14.85 2.67
CA ARG A 103 1.31 -13.49 3.05
C ARG A 103 2.83 -13.45 3.23
N LYS A 104 3.49 -12.41 2.71
CA LYS A 104 4.94 -12.20 2.86
C LYS A 104 5.36 -12.09 4.34
N SER A 105 4.56 -11.39 5.14
CA SER A 105 4.83 -11.23 6.58
C SER A 105 4.90 -12.56 7.33
N ARG A 106 4.09 -13.55 6.92
CA ARG A 106 4.14 -14.90 7.50
C ARG A 106 5.42 -15.64 7.12
N LEU A 107 5.90 -15.45 5.88
CA LEU A 107 7.22 -15.97 5.49
C LEU A 107 8.34 -15.27 6.27
N THR A 108 8.26 -13.96 6.50
CA THR A 108 9.30 -13.24 7.26
C THR A 108 9.36 -13.64 8.74
N GLN A 109 8.23 -14.01 9.34
CA GLN A 109 8.16 -14.51 10.71
C GLN A 109 8.63 -15.96 10.85
N HIS A 110 8.43 -16.76 9.80
CA HIS A 110 8.77 -18.17 9.73
C HIS A 110 10.28 -18.39 9.62
#